data_AF-A0A8H6FYS2-F1
#
_entry.id   AF-A0A8H6FYS2-F1
#
_cell.length_a   1.000
_cell.length_b   1.000
_cell.length_c   1.000
_cell.angle_alpha   90.00
_cell.angle_beta   90.00
_cell.angle_gamma   90.00
#
_symmetry.space_group_name_H-M   'P 1'
#
loop_
_entity.id
_entity.type
_entity.pdbx_description
1 polymer ?
#
loop_
_entity_poly.entity_id
_entity_poly.type
_entity_poly.pdbx_seq_one_letter_code
_entity_poly.pdbx_strand_id
1 'polypeptide(L)'
;MMTQPSLRPPSNLQPRPKAIPTFSSTSIAAKSTSTPPPRSRPSSRSRQSSPARSTGPSDVSDKATAALVRRVLCPQSHAEPRPIDELLPPLTSSNDVDLQLYAIIAVVVKDLVYSWYGKITPDQGFVEEVVRIVAHCTRALESRLRTVDLEGLILDEIPELIEGHIHAYRVSHRSQHLPPLHTDPHVIYHSLIPHPALSPVPDPAVPSTATEQQEHEAAYRQLLVQGALAVLLPTEDLENACLRTLVADVIADSILGNSIGGKVCEGWFLWGGITTLVDVVKARIEPKATGEEIKVDTRSRLEKFGLLAEKGQSEEATKDDRRSPFSSAFWRILQYGFLTFMTIRFVMIGFITASSRPMRTKSTAKTSGWSESWGMEEKSDRPQPMLSFQVLSVISVLLDLRSRKPWLSGSLALLQYQLIHGPLGLAATDGILDQYMHHSLHTHLQPSQLLPTLLRTLRPTLFPNSCLPPPAPPAPSAGDISKIKRTCALSLLSLLPTAVWKRFFGGEDTEDWVAEVEGELDVWGDGYLNKHLGYAILELIVVRLLPELSERRVEELRQERLGSEI
;
A
#
# COMPACT_ATOMS: atom_id res chain seq x y z
N MET A 1 -34.50 63.21 -39.63
CA MET A 1 -33.94 63.90 -40.82
C MET A 1 -32.76 63.07 -41.29
N MET A 2 -32.95 62.20 -42.28
CA MET A 2 -32.56 62.39 -43.71
C MET A 2 -31.02 62.50 -43.83
N THR A 3 -30.26 61.63 -44.51
CA THR A 3 -30.46 61.00 -45.82
C THR A 3 -29.61 59.71 -46.04
N GLN A 4 -30.16 58.81 -46.86
CA GLN A 4 -29.62 57.63 -47.57
C GLN A 4 -28.40 57.93 -48.51
N PRO A 5 -27.80 57.00 -49.35
CA PRO A 5 -28.28 55.66 -49.79
C PRO A 5 -27.23 54.52 -50.06
N SER A 6 -27.79 53.30 -50.24
CA SER A 6 -27.52 52.25 -51.26
C SER A 6 -26.13 51.65 -51.53
N LEU A 7 -26.07 50.30 -51.56
CA LEU A 7 -25.77 49.50 -52.78
C LEU A 7 -26.02 47.99 -52.54
N ARG A 8 -26.62 47.32 -53.54
CA ARG A 8 -26.98 45.89 -53.63
C ARG A 8 -25.92 45.08 -54.44
N PRO A 9 -25.99 43.73 -54.47
CA PRO A 9 -24.85 42.80 -54.65
C PRO A 9 -24.63 42.30 -56.10
N PRO A 10 -23.68 41.36 -56.34
CA PRO A 10 -24.12 39.97 -56.57
C PRO A 10 -23.18 38.83 -56.07
N SER A 11 -23.79 37.63 -56.06
CA SER A 11 -23.35 36.23 -55.87
C SER A 11 -22.00 35.78 -56.46
N ASN A 12 -21.28 34.85 -55.77
CA ASN A 12 -21.02 33.47 -56.22
C ASN A 12 -19.92 32.70 -55.41
N LEU A 13 -20.11 31.36 -55.34
CA LEU A 13 -19.14 30.25 -55.22
C LEU A 13 -18.70 29.73 -53.84
N GLN A 14 -19.22 28.53 -53.53
CA GLN A 14 -18.75 27.55 -52.53
C GLN A 14 -17.37 26.96 -52.87
N PRO A 15 -16.54 26.57 -51.88
CA PRO A 15 -15.43 25.65 -52.08
C PRO A 15 -15.77 24.19 -51.71
N ARG A 16 -15.35 23.27 -52.58
CA ARG A 16 -15.54 21.81 -52.59
C ARG A 16 -14.36 21.10 -51.88
N PRO A 17 -14.55 19.95 -51.21
CA PRO A 17 -13.47 19.20 -50.57
C PRO A 17 -12.76 18.22 -51.54
N LYS A 18 -11.47 17.99 -51.33
CA LYS A 18 -10.64 16.94 -51.96
C LYS A 18 -9.59 16.49 -50.93
N ALA A 19 -8.99 15.30 -50.92
CA ALA A 19 -9.37 13.91 -51.17
C ALA A 19 -8.11 13.09 -50.77
N ILE A 20 -8.31 11.90 -50.21
CA ILE A 20 -7.29 10.90 -49.82
C ILE A 20 -6.61 10.32 -51.07
N PRO A 21 -5.31 9.97 -51.06
CA PRO A 21 -4.73 9.15 -52.13
C PRO A 21 -4.65 7.67 -51.73
N THR A 22 -5.31 6.82 -52.51
CA THR A 22 -5.03 5.39 -52.65
C THR A 22 -4.69 5.15 -54.12
N PHE A 23 -3.55 4.51 -54.42
CA PHE A 23 -3.32 3.87 -55.72
C PHE A 23 -2.66 2.49 -55.54
N SER A 24 -3.51 1.49 -55.67
CA SER A 24 -3.48 0.29 -56.52
C SER A 24 -2.18 -0.49 -56.81
N SER A 25 -2.38 -1.80 -56.65
CA SER A 25 -1.62 -2.99 -57.04
C SER A 25 -1.40 -3.18 -58.56
N THR A 26 -0.43 -4.04 -58.93
CA THR A 26 -0.65 -5.41 -59.49
C THR A 26 0.54 -5.88 -60.34
N SER A 27 1.14 -7.04 -60.02
CA SER A 27 1.49 -8.04 -61.06
C SER A 27 1.73 -9.46 -60.48
N ILE A 28 0.76 -10.33 -60.81
CA ILE A 28 0.91 -11.69 -61.39
C ILE A 28 1.35 -12.88 -60.49
N ALA A 29 0.46 -13.88 -60.51
CA ALA A 29 0.46 -15.25 -59.95
C ALA A 29 1.58 -16.18 -60.55
N ALA A 30 1.83 -17.44 -60.16
CA ALA A 30 0.97 -18.49 -59.61
C ALA A 30 1.79 -19.67 -59.00
N LYS A 31 1.05 -20.51 -58.25
CA LYS A 31 1.34 -21.81 -57.59
C LYS A 31 2.02 -22.86 -58.52
N SER A 32 2.77 -23.86 -58.05
CA SER A 32 2.25 -25.03 -57.32
C SER A 32 3.31 -26.11 -56.98
N THR A 33 2.89 -26.97 -56.05
CA THR A 33 3.49 -28.07 -55.28
C THR A 33 4.00 -29.31 -56.06
N SER A 34 5.07 -29.98 -55.60
CA SER A 34 5.17 -31.47 -55.43
C SER A 34 6.56 -31.94 -54.91
N THR A 35 6.54 -32.98 -54.07
CA THR A 35 7.63 -33.71 -53.36
C THR A 35 7.92 -35.07 -54.06
N PRO A 36 8.85 -35.99 -53.65
CA PRO A 36 10.24 -36.03 -53.08
C PRO A 36 11.21 -36.98 -53.93
N PRO A 37 12.18 -37.78 -53.38
CA PRO A 37 13.58 -37.55 -52.90
C PRO A 37 14.64 -38.45 -53.65
N PRO A 38 15.79 -38.97 -53.11
CA PRO A 38 16.82 -38.52 -52.13
C PRO A 38 18.30 -38.60 -52.67
N ARG A 39 19.31 -38.00 -51.98
CA ARG A 39 20.69 -38.58 -51.81
C ARG A 39 21.64 -37.77 -50.87
N SER A 40 21.92 -38.38 -49.71
CA SER A 40 23.20 -38.60 -48.97
C SER A 40 24.35 -37.54 -48.82
N ARG A 41 24.58 -37.17 -47.53
CA ARG A 41 25.85 -37.12 -46.72
C ARG A 41 26.92 -36.00 -46.95
N PRO A 42 27.84 -35.71 -45.98
CA PRO A 42 27.66 -35.35 -44.56
C PRO A 42 28.58 -34.20 -44.04
N SER A 43 28.32 -33.82 -42.77
CA SER A 43 29.26 -33.38 -41.70
C SER A 43 29.85 -31.95 -41.61
N SER A 44 29.62 -31.40 -40.40
CA SER A 44 30.46 -30.52 -39.58
C SER A 44 30.42 -29.00 -39.81
N ARG A 45 29.74 -28.29 -38.91
CA ARG A 45 30.38 -27.38 -37.94
C ARG A 45 29.36 -26.91 -36.90
N SER A 46 29.74 -27.03 -35.62
CA SER A 46 28.93 -26.66 -34.47
C SER A 46 28.60 -25.16 -34.48
N ARG A 47 27.31 -24.79 -34.43
CA ARG A 47 26.88 -23.44 -34.06
C ARG A 47 26.42 -23.51 -32.61
N GLN A 48 27.22 -22.96 -31.72
CA GLN A 48 26.88 -22.74 -30.32
C GLN A 48 25.62 -21.88 -30.26
N SER A 49 24.60 -22.43 -29.60
CA SER A 49 23.37 -21.75 -29.23
C SER A 49 23.67 -20.72 -28.14
N SER A 50 23.48 -19.44 -28.44
CA SER A 50 23.32 -18.40 -27.42
C SER A 50 22.11 -18.76 -26.55
N PRO A 51 22.18 -18.62 -25.21
CA PRO A 51 21.02 -18.87 -24.37
C PRO A 51 20.02 -17.74 -24.62
N ALA A 52 18.85 -18.11 -25.16
CA ALA A 52 17.69 -17.24 -25.22
C ALA A 52 17.25 -16.96 -23.77
N ARG A 53 17.72 -15.83 -23.22
CA ARG A 53 17.19 -15.24 -21.99
C ARG A 53 15.73 -14.88 -22.29
N SER A 54 14.80 -15.59 -21.67
CA SER A 54 13.38 -15.27 -21.70
C SER A 54 13.20 -13.85 -21.17
N THR A 55 12.96 -12.88 -22.05
CA THR A 55 12.59 -11.51 -21.66
C THR A 55 11.18 -11.56 -21.09
N GLY A 56 11.06 -11.43 -19.77
CA GLY A 56 9.77 -11.26 -19.12
C GLY A 56 9.15 -9.90 -19.45
N PRO A 57 7.83 -9.71 -19.28
CA PRO A 57 7.19 -8.40 -19.41
C PRO A 57 7.76 -7.33 -18.47
N SER A 58 8.42 -7.74 -17.38
CA SER A 58 9.15 -6.88 -16.44
C SER A 58 10.37 -6.20 -17.06
N ASP A 59 11.14 -6.92 -17.90
CA ASP A 59 12.41 -6.42 -18.45
C ASP A 59 12.19 -5.27 -19.46
N VAL A 60 11.02 -5.25 -20.10
CA VAL A 60 10.62 -4.20 -21.05
C VAL A 60 10.26 -2.90 -20.34
N SER A 61 9.58 -2.99 -19.17
CA SER A 61 9.24 -1.84 -18.34
C SER A 61 10.49 -1.21 -17.73
N ASP A 62 11.41 -2.02 -17.22
CA ASP A 62 12.63 -1.54 -16.59
C ASP A 62 13.59 -0.91 -17.63
N LYS A 63 13.65 -1.45 -18.86
CA LYS A 63 14.38 -0.83 -19.98
C LYS A 63 13.77 0.51 -20.43
N ALA A 64 12.45 0.62 -20.48
CA ALA A 64 11.76 1.88 -20.78
C ALA A 64 11.98 2.92 -19.67
N THR A 65 11.98 2.47 -18.41
CA THR A 65 12.25 3.30 -17.22
C THR A 65 13.69 3.83 -17.25
N ALA A 66 14.65 2.96 -17.52
CA ALA A 66 16.05 3.32 -17.71
C ALA A 66 16.26 4.33 -18.86
N ALA A 67 15.47 4.25 -19.93
CA ALA A 67 15.52 5.21 -21.04
C ALA A 67 14.95 6.58 -20.65
N LEU A 68 13.88 6.62 -19.84
CA LEU A 68 13.32 7.85 -19.29
C LEU A 68 14.33 8.56 -18.39
N VAL A 69 14.93 7.82 -17.45
CA VAL A 69 15.94 8.36 -16.51
C VAL A 69 17.11 8.99 -17.27
N ARG A 70 17.68 8.27 -18.25
CA ARG A 70 18.79 8.82 -19.06
C ARG A 70 18.39 10.07 -19.84
N ARG A 71 17.17 10.11 -20.40
CA ARG A 71 16.70 11.24 -21.19
C ARG A 71 16.54 12.51 -20.34
N VAL A 72 16.11 12.37 -19.09
CA VAL A 72 15.81 13.53 -18.24
C VAL A 72 17.01 13.93 -17.39
N LEU A 73 17.69 12.98 -16.75
CA LEU A 73 18.76 13.28 -15.78
C LEU A 73 20.17 13.28 -16.40
N CYS A 74 20.36 12.67 -17.59
CA CYS A 74 21.68 12.58 -18.24
C CYS A 74 21.63 12.93 -19.74
N PRO A 75 21.17 14.14 -20.14
CA PRO A 75 20.99 14.50 -21.55
C PRO A 75 22.30 14.60 -22.36
N GLN A 76 23.46 14.69 -21.71
CA GLN A 76 24.76 14.83 -22.41
C GLN A 76 25.47 13.48 -22.66
N SER A 77 25.01 12.38 -22.06
CA SER A 77 25.67 11.06 -22.13
C SER A 77 25.18 10.18 -23.29
N HIS A 78 24.88 10.78 -24.46
CA HIS A 78 24.42 10.05 -25.64
C HIS A 78 25.48 9.14 -26.30
N ALA A 79 26.74 9.21 -25.87
CA ALA A 79 27.87 8.63 -26.60
C ALA A 79 28.16 7.15 -26.30
N GLU A 80 27.80 6.59 -25.12
CA GLU A 80 28.09 5.19 -24.80
C GLU A 80 27.02 4.56 -23.89
N PRO A 81 26.67 3.27 -24.07
CA PRO A 81 25.69 2.57 -23.22
C PRO A 81 26.34 2.16 -21.89
N ARG A 82 26.71 3.13 -21.05
CA ARG A 82 27.14 2.85 -19.67
C ARG A 82 25.92 2.53 -18.79
N PRO A 83 26.07 1.62 -17.80
CA PRO A 83 25.02 1.35 -16.84
C PRO A 83 24.69 2.63 -16.06
N ILE A 84 23.41 2.81 -15.69
CA ILE A 84 22.92 4.02 -15.01
C ILE A 84 23.64 4.21 -13.66
N ASP A 85 23.99 3.09 -13.03
CA ASP A 85 24.72 3.00 -11.76
C ASP A 85 26.11 3.65 -11.79
N GLU A 86 26.70 3.85 -12.97
CA GLU A 86 28.01 4.53 -13.13
C GLU A 86 27.87 6.04 -13.40
N LEU A 87 26.70 6.50 -13.85
CA LEU A 87 26.47 7.88 -14.26
C LEU A 87 25.84 8.73 -13.15
N LEU A 88 25.09 8.11 -12.26
CA LEU A 88 24.37 8.78 -11.18
C LEU A 88 24.85 8.26 -9.83
N PRO A 89 24.87 9.09 -8.78
CA PRO A 89 25.25 8.64 -7.44
C PRO A 89 24.30 7.53 -6.95
N PRO A 90 24.75 6.46 -6.27
CA PRO A 90 23.80 5.48 -5.71
C PRO A 90 22.86 6.16 -4.72
N LEU A 91 21.55 5.93 -4.78
CA LEU A 91 20.58 6.53 -3.84
C LEU A 91 20.39 5.66 -2.61
N THR A 92 20.46 4.35 -2.82
CA THR A 92 20.33 3.32 -1.80
C THR A 92 21.33 2.19 -2.03
N SER A 93 21.30 1.16 -1.19
CA SER A 93 22.11 -0.05 -1.37
C SER A 93 21.63 -1.03 -2.44
N SER A 94 20.45 -0.81 -3.02
CA SER A 94 19.85 -1.71 -4.00
C SER A 94 19.62 -0.98 -5.33
N ASN A 95 20.32 -1.42 -6.37
CA ASN A 95 20.21 -0.83 -7.71
C ASN A 95 18.78 -0.92 -8.28
N ASP A 96 18.02 -1.95 -7.89
CA ASP A 96 16.62 -2.11 -8.29
C ASP A 96 15.71 -1.03 -7.69
N VAL A 97 15.95 -0.66 -6.42
CA VAL A 97 15.25 0.45 -5.76
C VAL A 97 15.67 1.77 -6.39
N ASP A 98 16.97 1.95 -6.61
CA ASP A 98 17.54 3.17 -7.19
C ASP A 98 16.96 3.46 -8.56
N LEU A 99 16.81 2.44 -9.43
CA LEU A 99 16.20 2.62 -10.75
C LEU A 99 14.77 3.17 -10.66
N GLN A 100 13.96 2.67 -9.72
CA GLN A 100 12.58 3.13 -9.55
C GLN A 100 12.53 4.52 -8.91
N LEU A 101 13.40 4.80 -7.94
CA LEU A 101 13.48 6.11 -7.30
C LEU A 101 13.98 7.19 -8.27
N TYR A 102 14.97 6.87 -9.09
CA TYR A 102 15.42 7.72 -10.19
C TYR A 102 14.32 7.98 -11.22
N ALA A 103 13.45 7.00 -11.48
CA ALA A 103 12.31 7.21 -12.36
C ALA A 103 11.33 8.24 -11.79
N ILE A 104 11.08 8.20 -10.48
CA ILE A 104 10.23 9.18 -9.78
C ILE A 104 10.89 10.56 -9.84
N ILE A 105 12.17 10.65 -9.48
CA ILE A 105 12.93 11.91 -9.54
C ILE A 105 12.92 12.48 -10.96
N ALA A 106 13.10 11.65 -11.99
CA ALA A 106 13.05 12.06 -13.38
C ALA A 106 11.67 12.63 -13.77
N VAL A 107 10.57 12.04 -13.29
CA VAL A 107 9.22 12.62 -13.54
C VAL A 107 9.09 13.99 -12.87
N VAL A 108 9.53 14.09 -11.61
CA VAL A 108 9.48 15.35 -10.84
C VAL A 108 10.31 16.44 -11.51
N VAL A 109 11.57 16.15 -11.88
CA VAL A 109 12.46 17.10 -12.57
C VAL A 109 11.91 17.50 -13.94
N LYS A 110 11.37 16.54 -14.72
CA LYS A 110 10.74 16.82 -16.02
C LYS A 110 9.60 17.83 -15.91
N ASP A 111 8.69 17.62 -14.96
CA ASP A 111 7.44 18.37 -14.91
C ASP A 111 7.56 19.65 -14.05
N LEU A 112 8.36 19.63 -12.97
CA LEU A 112 8.50 20.77 -12.05
C LEU A 112 9.73 21.65 -12.32
N VAL A 113 10.84 21.10 -12.81
CA VAL A 113 12.09 21.88 -13.00
C VAL A 113 12.21 22.31 -14.46
N TYR A 114 12.22 21.37 -15.41
CA TYR A 114 12.40 21.71 -16.82
C TYR A 114 11.25 22.52 -17.43
N SER A 115 10.07 22.52 -16.81
CA SER A 115 8.92 23.31 -17.26
C SER A 115 9.17 24.83 -17.22
N TRP A 116 10.07 25.30 -16.34
CA TRP A 116 10.49 26.70 -16.27
C TRP A 116 12.00 26.88 -16.49
N TYR A 117 12.85 26.05 -15.87
CA TYR A 117 14.31 26.21 -15.91
C TYR A 117 14.87 26.02 -17.32
N GLY A 118 14.35 25.03 -18.06
CA GLY A 118 14.72 24.77 -19.45
C GLY A 118 14.34 25.90 -20.42
N LYS A 119 13.46 26.83 -20.01
CA LYS A 119 13.14 28.05 -20.78
C LYS A 119 14.12 29.19 -20.51
N ILE A 120 14.83 29.15 -19.38
CA ILE A 120 15.73 30.22 -18.93
C ILE A 120 17.18 29.90 -19.31
N THR A 121 17.66 28.67 -19.06
CA THR A 121 19.06 28.31 -19.32
C THR A 121 19.17 26.82 -19.68
N PRO A 122 20.04 26.45 -20.65
CA PRO A 122 20.28 25.05 -21.02
C PRO A 122 21.25 24.30 -20.09
N ASP A 123 21.79 24.99 -19.07
CA ASP A 123 22.71 24.43 -18.09
C ASP A 123 22.04 23.28 -17.32
N GLN A 124 22.83 22.30 -16.91
CA GLN A 124 22.37 21.12 -16.17
C GLN A 124 22.89 21.10 -14.74
N GLY A 125 23.79 22.03 -14.37
CA GLY A 125 24.39 22.08 -13.04
C GLY A 125 23.36 22.12 -11.92
N PHE A 126 22.25 22.84 -12.09
CA PHE A 126 21.16 22.86 -11.12
C PHE A 126 20.51 21.48 -10.92
N VAL A 127 20.25 20.74 -11.99
CA VAL A 127 19.61 19.41 -11.92
C VAL A 127 20.56 18.38 -11.32
N GLU A 128 21.86 18.46 -11.67
CA GLU A 128 22.89 17.61 -11.07
C GLU A 128 22.98 17.84 -9.56
N GLU A 129 22.92 19.09 -9.11
CA GLU A 129 22.97 19.40 -7.69
C GLU A 129 21.71 18.92 -6.95
N VAL A 130 20.51 19.12 -7.52
CA VAL A 130 19.27 18.56 -6.97
C VAL A 130 19.38 17.03 -6.82
N VAL A 131 19.93 16.34 -7.81
CA VAL A 131 20.13 14.88 -7.73
C VAL A 131 21.14 14.51 -6.63
N ARG A 132 22.22 15.29 -6.45
CA ARG A 132 23.19 15.06 -5.36
C ARG A 132 22.56 15.26 -3.98
N ILE A 133 21.78 16.33 -3.80
CA ILE A 133 21.09 16.61 -2.53
C ILE A 133 20.09 15.49 -2.22
N VAL A 134 19.29 15.08 -3.21
CA VAL A 134 18.35 13.96 -3.05
C VAL A 134 19.12 12.68 -2.70
N ALA A 135 20.24 12.40 -3.35
CA ALA A 135 21.09 11.23 -3.05
C ALA A 135 21.64 11.26 -1.61
N HIS A 136 22.05 12.44 -1.13
CA HIS A 136 22.46 12.59 0.26
C HIS A 136 21.32 12.26 1.23
N CYS A 137 20.15 12.87 1.01
CA CYS A 137 18.97 12.68 1.84
C CYS A 137 18.47 11.23 1.83
N THR A 138 18.44 10.56 0.67
CA THR A 138 17.95 9.17 0.54
C THR A 138 18.88 8.18 1.22
N ARG A 139 20.20 8.40 1.15
CA ARG A 139 21.18 7.56 1.86
C ARG A 139 21.10 7.76 3.37
N ALA A 140 20.97 9.01 3.81
CA ALA A 140 20.79 9.31 5.23
C ALA A 140 19.51 8.63 5.76
N LEU A 141 18.42 8.71 4.99
CA LEU A 141 17.17 8.05 5.32
C LEU A 141 17.29 6.52 5.30
N GLU A 142 17.98 5.92 4.32
CA GLU A 142 18.20 4.47 4.28
C GLU A 142 19.01 3.99 5.49
N SER A 143 20.08 4.71 5.84
CA SER A 143 20.90 4.39 7.01
C SER A 143 20.06 4.35 8.28
N ARG A 144 19.15 5.31 8.44
CA ARG A 144 18.23 5.39 9.58
C ARG A 144 17.17 4.30 9.51
N LEU A 145 16.57 4.06 8.35
CA LEU A 145 15.56 3.01 8.16
C LEU A 145 16.10 1.62 8.52
N ARG A 146 17.39 1.35 8.27
CA ARG A 146 18.05 0.10 8.68
C ARG A 146 18.19 -0.07 10.20
N THR A 147 18.27 1.04 10.93
CA THR A 147 18.34 1.04 12.39
C THR A 147 16.97 0.95 13.06
N VAL A 148 15.90 1.31 12.35
CA VAL A 148 14.53 1.24 12.87
C VAL A 148 14.05 -0.21 12.88
N ASP A 149 13.48 -0.64 14.00
CA ASP A 149 12.74 -1.91 14.07
C ASP A 149 11.41 -1.79 13.34
N LEU A 150 11.43 -2.05 12.02
CA LEU A 150 10.25 -2.04 11.17
C LEU A 150 9.20 -3.06 11.60
N GLU A 151 9.63 -4.18 12.20
CA GLU A 151 8.71 -5.20 12.66
C GLU A 151 7.92 -4.71 13.88
N GLY A 152 8.60 -4.13 14.87
CA GLY A 152 7.94 -3.51 16.02
C GLY A 152 7.04 -2.34 15.61
N LEU A 153 7.51 -1.49 14.68
CA LEU A 153 6.74 -0.35 14.19
C LEU A 153 5.43 -0.77 13.50
N ILE A 154 5.50 -1.73 12.57
CA ILE A 154 4.35 -2.15 11.75
C ILE A 154 3.39 -3.06 12.53
N LEU A 155 3.90 -3.89 13.45
CA LEU A 155 3.08 -4.90 14.14
C LEU A 155 2.71 -4.53 15.58
N ASP A 156 3.43 -3.64 16.25
CA ASP A 156 3.09 -3.23 17.62
C ASP A 156 2.59 -1.79 17.66
N GLU A 157 3.43 -0.84 17.24
CA GLU A 157 3.19 0.59 17.52
C GLU A 157 2.10 1.22 16.63
N ILE A 158 2.12 0.98 15.31
CA ILE A 158 1.04 1.46 14.42
C ILE A 158 -0.32 0.81 14.77
N PRO A 159 -0.39 -0.51 15.01
CA PRO A 159 -1.60 -1.15 15.50
C PRO A 159 -2.10 -0.58 16.83
N GLU A 160 -1.22 -0.23 17.78
CA GLU A 160 -1.61 0.43 19.02
C GLU A 160 -2.37 1.75 18.76
N LEU A 161 -1.88 2.57 17.83
CA LEU A 161 -2.57 3.80 17.42
C LEU A 161 -3.94 3.53 16.77
N ILE A 162 -4.03 2.50 15.93
CA ILE A 162 -5.28 2.06 15.30
C ILE A 162 -6.28 1.60 16.36
N GLU A 163 -5.84 0.81 17.35
CA GLU A 163 -6.68 0.35 18.46
C GLU A 163 -7.21 1.54 19.27
N GLY A 164 -6.33 2.46 19.64
CA GLY A 164 -6.69 3.69 20.35
C GLY A 164 -7.72 4.53 19.58
N HIS A 165 -7.54 4.67 18.27
CA HIS A 165 -8.48 5.36 17.38
C HIS A 165 -9.86 4.69 17.37
N ILE A 166 -9.93 3.36 17.17
CA ILE A 166 -11.20 2.61 17.18
C ILE A 166 -11.88 2.72 18.55
N HIS A 167 -11.12 2.62 19.64
CA HIS A 167 -11.65 2.73 20.98
C HIS A 167 -12.23 4.13 21.25
N ALA A 168 -11.46 5.18 20.95
CA ALA A 168 -11.90 6.57 21.12
C ALA A 168 -13.13 6.88 20.25
N TYR A 169 -13.17 6.41 19.00
CA TYR A 169 -14.34 6.53 18.13
C TYR A 169 -15.58 5.87 18.75
N ARG A 170 -15.45 4.62 19.21
CA ARG A 170 -16.59 3.90 19.82
C ARG A 170 -17.06 4.59 21.09
N VAL A 171 -16.15 5.11 21.92
CA VAL A 171 -16.52 5.84 23.14
C VAL A 171 -17.21 7.17 22.81
N SER A 172 -16.74 7.92 21.80
CA SER A 172 -17.33 9.20 21.43
C SER A 172 -18.72 9.06 20.78
N HIS A 173 -18.95 7.99 20.02
CA HIS A 173 -20.24 7.74 19.35
C HIS A 173 -21.23 6.96 20.20
N ARG A 174 -20.78 6.33 21.30
CA ARG A 174 -21.68 5.66 22.24
C ARG A 174 -22.32 6.71 23.15
N SER A 175 -23.57 7.09 22.83
CA SER A 175 -24.36 8.01 23.65
C SER A 175 -24.49 7.50 25.09
N GLN A 176 -23.80 8.13 26.04
CA GLN A 176 -23.85 7.76 27.47
C GLN A 176 -24.99 8.47 28.23
N HIS A 177 -25.56 9.53 27.66
CA HIS A 177 -26.58 10.34 28.30
C HIS A 177 -27.96 10.15 27.66
N LEU A 178 -29.01 10.19 28.48
CA LEU A 178 -30.37 10.32 27.98
C LEU A 178 -30.57 11.72 27.40
N PRO A 179 -31.43 11.87 26.36
CA PRO A 179 -31.85 13.19 25.88
C PRO A 179 -32.34 14.06 27.05
N PRO A 180 -31.97 15.36 27.13
CA PRO A 180 -31.56 16.24 26.02
C PRO A 180 -30.06 16.56 25.93
N LEU A 181 -29.19 15.94 26.73
CA LEU A 181 -27.75 16.23 26.72
C LEU A 181 -27.09 15.56 25.51
N HIS A 182 -27.00 16.27 24.39
CA HIS A 182 -26.25 15.84 23.21
C HIS A 182 -24.90 16.57 23.19
N THR A 183 -23.81 15.83 23.33
CA THR A 183 -22.44 16.35 23.15
C THR A 183 -21.94 15.93 21.78
N ASP A 184 -21.26 16.84 21.09
CA ASP A 184 -20.67 16.55 19.79
C ASP A 184 -19.58 15.46 19.91
N PRO A 185 -19.66 14.35 19.15
CA PRO A 185 -18.65 13.29 19.19
C PRO A 185 -17.24 13.79 18.87
N HIS A 186 -17.08 14.87 18.07
CA HIS A 186 -15.75 15.42 17.76
C HIS A 186 -15.06 15.99 18.99
N VAL A 187 -15.81 16.69 19.86
CA VAL A 187 -15.30 17.24 21.11
C VAL A 187 -14.91 16.14 22.09
N ILE A 188 -15.73 15.09 22.21
CA ILE A 188 -15.42 13.94 23.07
C ILE A 188 -14.16 13.24 22.57
N TYR A 189 -14.07 12.98 21.26
CA TYR A 189 -12.92 12.31 20.68
C TYR A 189 -11.64 13.12 20.87
N HIS A 190 -11.65 14.42 20.58
CA HIS A 190 -10.49 15.29 20.77
C HIS A 190 -10.07 15.39 22.24
N SER A 191 -11.02 15.23 23.18
CA SER A 191 -10.71 15.18 24.61
C SER A 191 -10.03 13.87 25.02
N LEU A 192 -10.30 12.77 24.31
CA LEU A 192 -9.64 11.47 24.54
C LEU A 192 -8.26 11.42 23.88
N ILE A 193 -8.11 12.01 22.70
CA ILE A 193 -6.87 12.04 21.92
C ILE A 193 -6.60 13.49 21.49
N PRO A 194 -6.06 14.33 22.39
CA PRO A 194 -5.79 15.73 22.07
C PRO A 194 -4.62 15.83 21.09
N HIS A 195 -4.78 16.67 20.07
CA HIS A 195 -3.74 16.90 19.07
C HIS A 195 -3.61 18.40 18.74
N PRO A 196 -2.42 19.01 18.86
CA PRO A 196 -2.24 20.45 18.71
C PRO A 196 -2.62 20.96 17.31
N ALA A 197 -2.33 20.20 16.27
CA ALA A 197 -2.68 20.56 14.89
C ALA A 197 -4.19 20.56 14.58
N LEU A 198 -5.01 19.96 15.44
CA LEU A 198 -6.44 19.73 15.21
C LEU A 198 -7.31 20.46 16.24
N SER A 199 -6.72 21.40 16.97
CA SER A 199 -7.39 22.31 17.90
C SER A 199 -7.50 23.70 17.25
N PRO A 200 -8.61 24.43 17.35
CA PRO A 200 -9.89 24.06 17.97
C PRO A 200 -10.69 23.04 17.13
N VAL A 201 -11.66 22.37 17.77
CA VAL A 201 -12.59 21.47 17.07
C VAL A 201 -13.52 22.30 16.17
N PRO A 202 -13.73 21.92 14.89
CA PRO A 202 -14.67 22.60 14.01
C PRO A 202 -16.09 22.58 14.55
N ASP A 203 -16.71 23.75 14.66
CA ASP A 203 -18.11 23.88 15.04
C ASP A 203 -18.88 24.54 13.88
N PRO A 204 -19.94 23.91 13.33
CA PRO A 204 -20.76 24.53 12.29
C PRO A 204 -21.42 25.85 12.72
N ALA A 205 -21.58 26.10 14.02
CA ALA A 205 -22.10 27.36 14.54
C ALA A 205 -21.11 28.52 14.43
N VAL A 206 -19.80 28.23 14.39
CA VAL A 206 -18.73 29.24 14.40
C VAL A 206 -17.72 28.91 13.28
N PRO A 207 -17.93 29.39 12.05
CA PRO A 207 -17.09 29.01 10.90
C PRO A 207 -15.62 29.46 11.02
N SER A 208 -15.30 30.40 11.91
CA SER A 208 -13.92 30.82 12.16
C SER A 208 -13.07 29.73 12.84
N THR A 209 -13.67 28.78 13.55
CA THR A 209 -12.91 27.69 14.19
C THR A 209 -12.33 26.74 13.16
N ALA A 210 -13.05 26.48 12.07
CA ALA A 210 -12.55 25.64 10.98
C ALA A 210 -11.35 26.27 10.25
N THR A 211 -11.37 27.60 10.05
CA THR A 211 -10.24 28.31 9.44
C THR A 211 -9.03 28.35 10.36
N GLU A 212 -9.24 28.61 11.65
CA GLU A 212 -8.18 28.61 12.67
C GLU A 212 -7.52 27.23 12.79
N GLN A 213 -8.32 26.16 12.79
CA GLN A 213 -7.80 24.80 12.80
C GLN A 213 -6.95 24.52 11.55
N GLN A 214 -7.38 24.97 10.36
CA GLN A 214 -6.61 24.79 9.13
C GLN A 214 -5.26 25.51 9.17
N GLU A 215 -5.20 26.69 9.78
CA GLU A 215 -3.96 27.45 10.00
C GLU A 215 -3.03 26.73 10.98
N HIS A 216 -3.56 26.19 12.09
CA HIS A 216 -2.80 25.38 13.03
C HIS A 216 -2.27 24.11 12.38
N GLU A 217 -3.09 23.46 11.56
CA GLU A 217 -2.70 22.28 10.80
C GLU A 217 -1.53 22.62 9.85
N ALA A 218 -1.60 23.75 9.14
CA ALA A 218 -0.53 24.21 8.26
C ALA A 218 0.76 24.54 9.02
N ALA A 219 0.66 25.27 10.12
CA ALA A 219 1.79 25.58 10.98
C ALA A 219 2.46 24.31 11.53
N TYR A 220 1.66 23.31 11.90
CA TYR A 220 2.17 22.04 12.41
C TYR A 220 2.94 21.24 11.35
N ARG A 221 2.37 21.12 10.13
CA ARG A 221 3.06 20.47 9.01
C ARG A 221 4.39 21.16 8.69
N GLN A 222 4.41 22.49 8.69
CA GLN A 222 5.62 23.28 8.48
C GLN A 222 6.67 22.99 9.55
N LEU A 223 6.28 22.90 10.83
CA LEU A 223 7.18 22.57 11.92
C LEU A 223 7.79 21.17 11.78
N LEU A 224 6.98 20.15 11.45
CA LEU A 224 7.47 18.78 11.22
C LEU A 224 8.48 18.72 10.07
N VAL A 225 8.19 19.38 8.96
CA VAL A 225 9.06 19.38 7.78
C VAL A 225 10.35 20.16 8.04
N GLN A 226 10.28 21.31 8.72
CA GLN A 226 11.47 22.06 9.10
C GLN A 226 12.36 21.27 10.04
N GLY A 227 11.78 20.52 10.98
CA GLY A 227 12.50 19.56 11.82
C GLY A 227 13.20 18.48 10.99
N ALA A 228 12.48 17.86 10.05
CA ALA A 228 13.06 16.84 9.18
C ALA A 228 14.21 17.39 8.32
N LEU A 229 14.06 18.60 7.76
CA LEU A 229 15.09 19.27 6.98
C LEU A 229 16.32 19.63 7.82
N ALA A 230 16.13 20.07 9.07
CA ALA A 230 17.22 20.39 9.98
C ALA A 230 18.13 19.18 10.27
N VAL A 231 17.61 17.95 10.16
CA VAL A 231 18.38 16.71 10.39
C VAL A 231 18.89 16.08 9.08
N LEU A 232 18.10 16.10 8.00
CA LEU A 232 18.40 15.37 6.77
C LEU A 232 19.20 16.16 5.73
N LEU A 233 19.10 17.49 5.73
CA LEU A 233 19.72 18.32 4.68
C LEU A 233 21.25 18.47 4.90
N PRO A 234 22.09 18.50 3.86
CA PRO A 234 23.51 18.85 4.00
C PRO A 234 23.69 20.24 4.65
N THR A 235 24.81 20.46 5.36
CA THR A 235 25.06 21.73 6.07
C THR A 235 25.16 22.92 5.11
N GLU A 236 25.76 22.73 3.93
CA GLU A 236 25.87 23.77 2.88
C GLU A 236 24.49 24.22 2.39
N ASP A 237 23.57 23.28 2.22
CA ASP A 237 22.19 23.54 1.77
C ASP A 237 21.28 24.01 2.90
N LEU A 238 21.60 23.65 4.15
CA LEU A 238 20.89 24.12 5.34
C LEU A 238 21.11 25.61 5.59
N GLU A 239 22.28 26.14 5.23
CA GLU A 239 22.56 27.58 5.24
C GLU A 239 21.72 28.34 4.21
N ASN A 240 21.34 27.69 3.10
CA ASN A 240 20.55 28.31 2.06
C ASN A 240 19.08 28.45 2.48
N ALA A 241 18.74 29.64 3.01
CA ALA A 241 17.39 29.95 3.45
C ALA A 241 16.33 29.77 2.36
N CYS A 242 16.64 30.12 1.10
CA CYS A 242 15.68 30.06 0.00
C CYS A 242 15.33 28.61 -0.38
N LEU A 243 16.34 27.74 -0.47
CA LEU A 243 16.14 26.32 -0.72
C LEU A 243 15.31 25.70 0.40
N ARG A 244 15.68 25.97 1.66
CA ARG A 244 14.97 25.44 2.83
C ARG A 244 13.50 25.85 2.86
N THR A 245 13.19 27.14 2.64
CA THR A 245 11.79 27.60 2.63
C THR A 245 11.00 26.98 1.49
N LEU A 246 11.57 26.94 0.28
CA LEU A 246 10.87 26.38 -0.88
C LEU A 246 10.62 24.87 -0.71
N VAL A 247 11.63 24.11 -0.27
CA VAL A 247 11.48 22.67 -0.03
C VAL A 247 10.52 22.42 1.13
N ALA A 248 10.58 23.23 2.20
CA ALA A 248 9.63 23.13 3.31
C ALA A 248 8.19 23.35 2.85
N ASP A 249 7.92 24.41 2.08
CA ASP A 249 6.59 24.73 1.57
C ASP A 249 6.06 23.65 0.63
N VAL A 250 6.91 23.14 -0.27
CA VAL A 250 6.53 22.06 -1.19
C VAL A 250 6.17 20.79 -0.41
N ILE A 251 6.98 20.38 0.57
CA ILE A 251 6.70 19.15 1.32
C ILE A 251 5.52 19.36 2.29
N ALA A 252 5.47 20.48 3.01
CA ALA A 252 4.44 20.73 4.03
C ALA A 252 3.05 20.99 3.42
N ASP A 253 2.95 21.80 2.37
CA ASP A 253 1.65 22.20 1.82
C ASP A 253 1.26 21.37 0.60
N SER A 254 2.20 21.08 -0.31
CA SER A 254 1.87 20.29 -1.51
C SER A 254 1.78 18.80 -1.23
N ILE A 255 2.67 18.23 -0.41
CA ILE A 255 2.68 16.79 -0.14
C ILE A 255 1.85 16.47 1.10
N LEU A 256 2.24 16.94 2.28
CA LEU A 256 1.54 16.63 3.54
C LEU A 256 0.14 17.26 3.60
N GLY A 257 0.00 18.51 3.14
CA GLY A 257 -1.29 19.20 3.10
C GLY A 257 -2.32 18.52 2.19
N ASN A 258 -1.93 18.10 0.98
CA ASN A 258 -2.85 17.39 0.08
C ASN A 258 -3.09 15.92 0.48
N SER A 259 -2.12 15.27 1.14
CA SER A 259 -2.23 13.88 1.57
C SER A 259 -3.03 13.77 2.87
N ILE A 260 -2.43 14.12 4.01
CA ILE A 260 -3.00 13.98 5.35
C ILE A 260 -4.07 15.04 5.60
N GLY A 261 -3.79 16.29 5.24
CA GLY A 261 -4.76 17.38 5.39
C GLY A 261 -5.93 17.33 4.41
N GLY A 262 -5.81 16.49 3.37
CA GLY A 262 -6.77 16.31 2.29
C GLY A 262 -7.26 14.87 2.20
N LYS A 263 -6.91 14.19 1.09
CA LYS A 263 -7.67 13.02 0.62
C LYS A 263 -7.42 11.73 1.37
N VAL A 264 -6.25 11.54 1.98
CA VAL A 264 -5.86 10.23 2.55
C VAL A 264 -6.67 9.93 3.82
N CYS A 265 -7.01 10.96 4.58
CA CYS A 265 -7.83 10.83 5.79
C CYS A 265 -9.34 10.79 5.48
N GLU A 266 -9.76 10.99 4.23
CA GLU A 266 -11.18 10.84 3.86
C GLU A 266 -11.60 9.37 3.87
N GLY A 267 -12.79 9.07 4.40
CA GLY A 267 -13.22 7.68 4.60
C GLY A 267 -13.31 6.86 3.32
N TRP A 268 -13.75 7.46 2.21
CA TRP A 268 -13.81 6.77 0.91
C TRP A 268 -12.43 6.32 0.42
N PHE A 269 -11.38 7.09 0.71
CA PHE A 269 -10.01 6.74 0.32
C PHE A 269 -9.50 5.59 1.18
N LEU A 270 -9.74 5.63 2.50
CA LEU A 270 -9.38 4.54 3.42
C LEU A 270 -10.06 3.22 3.07
N TRP A 271 -11.37 3.22 2.78
CA TRP A 271 -12.08 2.01 2.34
C TRP A 271 -11.54 1.46 1.01
N GLY A 272 -11.18 2.35 0.06
CA GLY A 272 -10.52 1.96 -1.18
C GLY A 272 -9.12 1.36 -0.95
N GLY A 273 -8.36 1.93 -0.01
CA GLY A 273 -7.06 1.40 0.42
C GLY A 273 -7.17 0.02 1.05
N ILE A 274 -8.14 -0.18 1.95
CA ILE A 274 -8.43 -1.48 2.56
C ILE A 274 -8.80 -2.51 1.48
N THR A 275 -9.67 -2.15 0.54
CA THR A 275 -10.06 -3.03 -0.59
C THR A 275 -8.83 -3.47 -1.41
N THR A 276 -7.96 -2.51 -1.72
CA THR A 276 -6.72 -2.79 -2.46
C THR A 276 -5.80 -3.73 -1.69
N LEU A 277 -5.64 -3.51 -0.37
CA LEU A 277 -4.84 -4.37 0.48
C LEU A 277 -5.40 -5.80 0.54
N VAL A 278 -6.72 -5.91 0.68
CA VAL A 278 -7.45 -7.19 0.65
C VAL A 278 -7.20 -7.93 -0.65
N ASP A 279 -7.25 -7.26 -1.79
CA ASP A 279 -7.01 -7.87 -3.10
C ASP A 279 -5.56 -8.33 -3.27
N VAL A 280 -4.59 -7.56 -2.75
CA VAL A 280 -3.18 -7.97 -2.72
C VAL A 280 -3.00 -9.22 -1.84
N VAL A 281 -3.67 -9.28 -0.70
CA VAL A 281 -3.63 -10.45 0.20
C VAL A 281 -4.25 -11.66 -0.49
N LYS A 282 -5.41 -11.52 -1.14
CA LYS A 282 -6.03 -12.61 -1.91
C LYS A 282 -5.12 -13.12 -3.02
N ALA A 283 -4.50 -12.22 -3.79
CA ALA A 283 -3.57 -12.60 -4.85
C ALA A 283 -2.33 -13.36 -4.35
N ARG A 284 -1.98 -13.21 -3.05
CA ARG A 284 -0.92 -14.00 -2.41
C ARG A 284 -1.42 -15.33 -1.84
N ILE A 285 -2.65 -15.38 -1.32
CA ILE A 285 -3.27 -16.59 -0.76
C ILE A 285 -3.66 -17.56 -1.87
N GLU A 286 -4.17 -17.06 -2.99
CA GLU A 286 -4.49 -17.83 -4.19
C GLU A 286 -3.34 -17.68 -5.18
N PRO A 287 -2.32 -18.57 -5.16
CA PRO A 287 -1.29 -18.52 -6.19
C PRO A 287 -1.98 -18.73 -7.53
N LYS A 288 -1.91 -17.70 -8.38
CA LYS A 288 -2.41 -17.69 -9.76
C LYS A 288 -2.07 -19.03 -10.39
N ALA A 289 -3.07 -19.89 -10.54
CA ALA A 289 -2.93 -21.12 -11.31
C ALA A 289 -2.70 -20.70 -12.75
N THR A 290 -1.44 -20.41 -13.11
CA THR A 290 -0.97 -20.39 -14.49
C THR A 290 -0.91 -21.83 -14.95
N GLY A 291 -2.09 -22.37 -15.16
CA GLY A 291 -2.38 -23.54 -15.96
C GLY A 291 -3.76 -23.25 -16.50
N GLU A 292 -3.91 -23.21 -17.82
CA GLU A 292 -5.23 -23.24 -18.45
C GLU A 292 -6.14 -24.17 -17.64
N GLU A 293 -7.30 -23.67 -17.22
CA GLU A 293 -8.38 -24.55 -16.78
C GLU A 293 -8.69 -25.48 -17.95
N ILE A 294 -8.02 -26.63 -18.00
CA ILE A 294 -8.57 -27.81 -18.64
C ILE A 294 -9.80 -28.08 -17.79
N LYS A 295 -10.95 -27.60 -18.26
CA LYS A 295 -12.25 -28.11 -17.84
C LYS A 295 -12.16 -29.62 -17.99
N VAL A 296 -11.88 -30.32 -16.89
CA VAL A 296 -12.00 -31.76 -16.81
C VAL A 296 -13.49 -32.01 -16.89
N ASP A 297 -13.95 -32.20 -18.12
CA ASP A 297 -15.30 -32.58 -18.49
C ASP A 297 -15.62 -33.89 -17.75
N THR A 298 -16.31 -33.81 -16.61
CA THR A 298 -16.65 -34.95 -15.74
C THR A 298 -17.79 -35.80 -16.34
N ARG A 299 -17.86 -35.89 -17.67
CA ARG A 299 -18.77 -36.81 -18.37
C ARG A 299 -18.06 -38.15 -18.50
N SER A 300 -18.74 -39.22 -18.09
CA SER A 300 -18.18 -40.56 -18.20
C SER A 300 -17.90 -40.88 -19.67
N ARG A 301 -16.77 -41.53 -19.97
CA ARG A 301 -16.33 -41.78 -21.36
C ARG A 301 -17.39 -42.52 -22.20
N LEU A 302 -18.32 -43.24 -21.58
CA LEU A 302 -19.42 -43.93 -22.27
C LEU A 302 -20.49 -43.00 -22.85
N GLU A 303 -20.79 -41.87 -22.20
CA GLU A 303 -21.69 -40.84 -22.75
C GLU A 303 -21.08 -40.18 -23.99
N LYS A 304 -19.75 -40.02 -23.99
CA LYS A 304 -19.00 -39.43 -25.10
C LYS A 304 -18.99 -40.30 -26.36
N PHE A 305 -19.25 -41.61 -26.23
CA PHE A 305 -19.34 -42.56 -27.34
C PHE A 305 -20.77 -42.90 -27.76
N GLY A 306 -21.79 -42.19 -27.26
CA GLY A 306 -23.17 -42.36 -27.71
C GLY A 306 -23.76 -43.75 -27.46
N LEU A 307 -23.18 -44.53 -26.54
CA LEU A 307 -23.65 -45.88 -26.19
C LEU A 307 -24.78 -45.88 -25.17
N LEU A 308 -25.07 -44.72 -24.57
CA LEU A 308 -26.28 -44.49 -23.78
C LEU A 308 -27.24 -43.67 -24.64
N ALA A 309 -28.14 -44.36 -25.33
CA ALA A 309 -29.22 -43.75 -26.06
C ALA A 309 -30.15 -43.03 -25.07
N GLU A 310 -30.42 -41.76 -25.37
CA GLU A 310 -31.38 -40.92 -24.69
C GLU A 310 -32.79 -41.50 -24.86
N LYS A 311 -33.29 -42.21 -23.84
CA LYS A 311 -34.70 -42.54 -23.73
C LYS A 311 -35.34 -41.53 -22.80
N GLY A 312 -35.86 -40.46 -23.39
CA GLY A 312 -36.71 -39.52 -22.69
C GLY A 312 -37.97 -40.21 -22.18
N GLN A 313 -38.30 -39.95 -20.91
CA GLN A 313 -39.61 -39.48 -20.45
C GLN A 313 -39.58 -39.29 -18.92
N SER A 314 -39.95 -38.08 -18.51
CA SER A 314 -40.73 -37.76 -17.31
C SER A 314 -40.19 -38.17 -15.94
N GLU A 315 -39.71 -37.20 -15.17
CA GLU A 315 -40.30 -36.80 -13.86
C GLU A 315 -39.44 -35.72 -13.21
N GLU A 316 -40.10 -34.68 -12.69
CA GLU A 316 -39.52 -33.72 -11.75
C GLU A 316 -39.03 -34.47 -10.50
N ALA A 317 -37.76 -34.86 -10.49
CA ALA A 317 -37.10 -35.35 -9.30
C ALA A 317 -36.27 -34.21 -8.70
N THR A 318 -36.75 -33.68 -7.59
CA THR A 318 -35.95 -32.95 -6.60
C THR A 318 -34.61 -33.67 -6.42
N LYS A 319 -33.50 -33.04 -6.82
CA LYS A 319 -32.16 -33.52 -6.50
C LYS A 319 -31.91 -33.31 -5.01
N ASP A 320 -32.45 -34.22 -4.23
CA ASP A 320 -32.08 -34.45 -2.84
C ASP A 320 -30.63 -34.97 -2.89
N ASP A 321 -29.65 -34.08 -2.68
CA ASP A 321 -28.21 -34.37 -2.67
C ASP A 321 -27.89 -35.24 -1.44
N ARG A 322 -28.35 -36.49 -1.45
CA ARG A 322 -28.07 -37.50 -0.44
C ARG A 322 -26.64 -37.98 -0.57
N ARG A 323 -25.69 -37.09 -0.29
CA ARG A 323 -24.33 -37.47 0.06
C ARG A 323 -24.46 -38.39 1.28
N SER A 324 -24.08 -39.66 1.11
CA SER A 324 -24.20 -40.63 2.20
C SER A 324 -23.48 -40.08 3.44
N PRO A 325 -24.09 -40.16 4.63
CA PRO A 325 -23.50 -39.63 5.87
C PRO A 325 -22.13 -40.25 6.16
N PHE A 326 -21.90 -41.47 5.64
CA PHE A 326 -20.62 -42.16 5.71
C PHE A 326 -19.53 -41.51 4.83
N SER A 327 -19.87 -41.10 3.60
CA SER A 327 -18.93 -40.43 2.70
C SER A 327 -18.52 -39.05 3.23
N SER A 328 -19.50 -38.27 3.72
CA SER A 328 -19.20 -36.96 4.33
C SER A 328 -18.41 -37.09 5.63
N ALA A 329 -18.68 -38.12 6.46
CA ALA A 329 -17.89 -38.42 7.64
C ALA A 329 -16.45 -38.84 7.28
N PHE A 330 -16.29 -39.70 6.27
CA PHE A 330 -14.97 -40.13 5.79
C PHE A 330 -14.12 -38.94 5.31
N TRP A 331 -14.67 -38.07 4.48
CA TRP A 331 -13.95 -36.88 4.01
C TRP A 331 -13.62 -35.90 5.13
N ARG A 332 -14.50 -35.75 6.13
CA ARG A 332 -14.20 -34.97 7.34
C ARG A 332 -13.07 -35.58 8.15
N ILE A 333 -13.08 -36.90 8.37
CA ILE A 333 -12.00 -37.61 9.08
C ILE A 333 -10.68 -37.46 8.33
N LEU A 334 -10.68 -37.62 7.00
CA LEU A 334 -9.49 -37.46 6.18
C LEU A 334 -8.98 -36.01 6.21
N GLN A 335 -9.87 -35.03 6.14
CA GLN A 335 -9.53 -33.62 6.23
C GLN A 335 -8.93 -33.27 7.60
N TYR A 336 -9.54 -33.72 8.70
CA TYR A 336 -9.00 -33.51 10.05
C TYR A 336 -7.68 -34.27 10.27
N GLY A 337 -7.55 -35.48 9.72
CA GLY A 337 -6.31 -36.25 9.75
C GLY A 337 -5.19 -35.55 8.99
N PHE A 338 -5.48 -35.02 7.80
CA PHE A 338 -4.53 -34.23 7.01
C PHE A 338 -4.16 -32.91 7.71
N LEU A 339 -5.13 -32.21 8.29
CA LEU A 339 -4.86 -30.98 9.04
C LEU A 339 -4.01 -31.27 10.28
N THR A 340 -4.27 -32.39 10.97
CA THR A 340 -3.46 -32.85 12.10
C THR A 340 -2.05 -33.23 11.66
N PHE A 341 -1.90 -33.91 10.52
CA PHE A 341 -0.59 -34.20 9.95
C PHE A 341 0.17 -32.92 9.56
N MET A 342 -0.51 -31.96 8.93
CA MET A 342 0.09 -30.68 8.54
C MET A 342 0.48 -29.85 9.75
N THR A 343 -0.32 -29.82 10.82
CA THR A 343 0.03 -29.13 12.07
C THR A 343 1.22 -29.81 12.76
N ILE A 344 1.25 -31.15 12.85
CA ILE A 344 2.42 -31.88 13.39
C ILE A 344 3.67 -31.61 12.54
N ARG A 345 3.55 -31.67 11.21
CA ARG A 345 4.65 -31.38 10.29
C ARG A 345 5.14 -29.93 10.44
N PHE A 346 4.23 -28.97 10.57
CA PHE A 346 4.54 -27.56 10.82
C PHE A 346 5.31 -27.39 12.14
N VAL A 347 4.84 -28.02 13.22
CA VAL A 347 5.51 -28.00 14.54
C VAL A 347 6.90 -28.65 14.45
N MET A 348 7.04 -29.79 13.78
CA MET A 348 8.32 -30.49 13.63
C MET A 348 9.32 -29.69 12.78
N ILE A 349 8.88 -29.14 11.65
CA ILE A 349 9.73 -28.28 10.80
C ILE A 349 10.09 -26.99 11.55
N GLY A 350 9.14 -26.39 12.27
CA GLY A 350 9.37 -25.23 13.12
C GLY A 350 10.43 -25.51 14.18
N PHE A 351 10.33 -26.63 14.90
CA PHE A 351 11.30 -27.04 15.93
C PHE A 351 12.71 -27.27 15.37
N ILE A 352 12.81 -28.00 14.26
CA ILE A 352 14.10 -28.30 13.61
C ILE A 352 14.75 -27.03 13.05
N THR A 353 13.95 -26.10 12.52
CA THR A 353 14.44 -24.88 11.88
C THR A 353 14.76 -23.77 12.88
N ALA A 354 14.06 -23.74 14.03
CA ALA A 354 14.27 -22.79 15.12
C ALA A 354 15.53 -23.13 15.94
N SER A 355 15.72 -24.41 16.29
CA SER A 355 16.86 -24.86 17.12
C SER A 355 18.26 -24.61 16.52
N SER A 356 18.36 -24.26 15.23
CA SER A 356 19.62 -24.00 14.54
C SER A 356 19.94 -22.51 14.34
N ARG A 357 19.21 -21.56 14.94
CA ARG A 357 19.26 -20.15 14.54
C ARG A 357 19.61 -19.17 15.67
N PRO A 358 20.39 -18.12 15.36
CA PRO A 358 20.83 -17.14 16.36
C PRO A 358 19.66 -16.33 16.93
N MET A 359 19.77 -15.96 18.22
CA MET A 359 18.81 -15.13 18.96
C MET A 359 18.62 -13.76 18.31
N ARG A 360 17.44 -13.17 18.50
CA ARG A 360 17.12 -11.82 17.98
C ARG A 360 18.13 -10.80 18.55
N THR A 361 18.79 -10.03 17.68
CA THR A 361 19.64 -8.93 18.13
C THR A 361 18.76 -7.87 18.77
N LYS A 362 19.13 -7.46 19.99
CA LYS A 362 18.40 -6.48 20.81
C LYS A 362 18.19 -5.19 20.02
N SER A 363 16.95 -4.91 19.65
CA SER A 363 16.56 -3.57 19.20
C SER A 363 16.01 -2.82 20.41
N THR A 364 16.89 -2.13 21.12
CA THR A 364 16.51 -1.17 22.17
C THR A 364 16.00 0.10 21.49
N ALA A 365 14.73 0.12 21.14
CA ALA A 365 14.06 1.37 20.78
C ALA A 365 13.34 1.88 22.03
N LYS A 366 13.95 2.85 22.73
CA LYS A 366 13.27 3.57 23.81
C LYS A 366 11.94 4.10 23.28
N THR A 367 10.84 3.74 23.93
CA THR A 367 9.53 4.33 23.70
C THR A 367 9.53 5.71 24.36
N SER A 368 9.94 6.75 23.64
CA SER A 368 9.78 8.13 24.09
C SER A 368 8.45 8.69 23.57
N GLY A 369 7.52 9.01 24.49
CA GLY A 369 6.71 10.22 24.35
C GLY A 369 5.19 10.11 24.12
N TRP A 370 4.64 8.99 23.63
CA TRP A 370 3.20 8.91 23.30
C TRP A 370 2.38 7.94 24.18
N SER A 371 3.03 7.27 25.13
CA SER A 371 2.41 6.26 26.02
C SER A 371 2.36 6.71 27.49
N GLU A 372 2.20 8.01 27.77
CA GLU A 372 1.91 8.49 29.14
C GLU A 372 0.40 8.63 29.42
N SER A 373 -0.47 8.53 28.41
CA SER A 373 -1.91 8.80 28.58
C SER A 373 -2.76 7.57 28.94
N TRP A 374 -2.28 6.34 28.70
CA TRP A 374 -3.01 5.12 29.04
C TRP A 374 -2.23 4.32 30.08
N GLY A 375 -2.78 4.23 31.29
CA GLY A 375 -2.06 3.87 32.50
C GLY A 375 -1.24 2.58 32.48
N MET A 376 -0.07 2.68 33.12
CA MET A 376 0.67 1.66 33.88
C MET A 376 1.19 0.44 33.11
N GLU A 377 2.43 0.50 32.65
CA GLU A 377 3.52 -0.39 33.09
C GLU A 377 4.86 0.09 32.51
N GLU A 378 5.89 0.14 33.34
CA GLU A 378 7.28 0.35 32.95
C GLU A 378 7.66 -0.78 31.97
N LYS A 379 7.54 -0.53 30.64
CA LYS A 379 7.84 -1.51 29.59
C LYS A 379 9.28 -1.98 29.79
N SER A 380 9.44 -3.20 30.34
CA SER A 380 10.75 -3.77 30.66
C SER A 380 11.62 -3.79 29.40
N ASP A 381 12.92 -3.54 29.56
CA ASP A 381 13.97 -3.46 28.52
C ASP A 381 14.24 -4.80 27.79
N ARG A 382 13.28 -5.72 27.80
CA ARG A 382 13.32 -7.05 27.17
C ARG A 382 12.47 -7.05 25.90
N PRO A 383 12.93 -7.71 24.82
CA PRO A 383 12.14 -7.84 23.60
C PRO A 383 10.80 -8.51 23.95
N GLN A 384 9.69 -7.94 23.50
CA GLN A 384 8.37 -8.53 23.70
C GLN A 384 8.17 -9.68 22.70
N PRO A 385 7.52 -10.79 23.09
CA PRO A 385 7.19 -11.85 22.16
C PRO A 385 6.23 -11.33 21.08
N MET A 386 6.38 -11.76 19.83
CA MET A 386 5.54 -11.29 18.73
C MET A 386 4.04 -11.60 18.94
N LEU A 387 3.73 -12.64 19.70
CA LEU A 387 2.36 -12.99 20.03
C LEU A 387 1.72 -11.99 21.02
N SER A 388 2.51 -11.16 21.71
CA SER A 388 1.99 -10.05 22.50
C SER A 388 1.86 -8.75 21.70
N PHE A 389 2.21 -8.73 20.41
CA PHE A 389 2.05 -7.53 19.59
C PHE A 389 0.59 -7.16 19.40
N GLN A 390 0.35 -5.85 19.28
CA GLN A 390 -1.00 -5.30 19.21
C GLN A 390 -1.78 -5.65 17.92
N VAL A 391 -1.17 -6.18 16.85
CA VAL A 391 -1.94 -6.63 15.66
C VAL A 391 -3.09 -7.56 16.02
N LEU A 392 -2.84 -8.53 16.91
CA LEU A 392 -3.86 -9.50 17.31
C LEU A 392 -4.96 -8.83 18.13
N SER A 393 -4.60 -7.84 18.95
CA SER A 393 -5.55 -7.02 19.69
C SER A 393 -6.42 -6.19 18.75
N VAL A 394 -5.81 -5.46 17.80
CA VAL A 394 -6.51 -4.68 16.77
C VAL A 394 -7.49 -5.54 15.99
N ILE A 395 -7.08 -6.73 15.53
CA ILE A 395 -7.99 -7.65 14.83
C ILE A 395 -9.18 -8.02 15.73
N SER A 396 -8.93 -8.25 17.02
CA SER A 396 -10.00 -8.56 17.98
C SER A 396 -10.96 -7.38 18.20
N VAL A 397 -10.45 -6.15 18.18
CA VAL A 397 -11.22 -4.91 18.35
C VAL A 397 -11.99 -4.58 17.07
N LEU A 398 -11.37 -4.68 15.89
CA LEU A 398 -12.02 -4.49 14.58
C LEU A 398 -13.19 -5.45 14.37
N LEU A 399 -13.05 -6.71 14.80
CA LEU A 399 -14.13 -7.69 14.73
C LEU A 399 -15.14 -7.56 15.88
N ASP A 400 -14.93 -6.63 16.80
CA ASP A 400 -15.70 -6.47 18.05
C ASP A 400 -15.92 -7.82 18.78
N LEU A 401 -14.86 -8.64 18.85
CA LEU A 401 -14.95 -10.01 19.38
C LEU A 401 -15.44 -10.02 20.83
N ARG A 402 -15.08 -8.99 21.61
CA ARG A 402 -15.45 -8.89 23.03
C ARG A 402 -16.95 -8.74 23.21
N SER A 403 -17.62 -7.94 22.37
CA SER A 403 -19.07 -7.74 22.41
C SER A 403 -19.82 -8.92 21.77
N ARG A 404 -19.39 -9.33 20.56
CA ARG A 404 -20.12 -10.33 19.76
C ARG A 404 -19.92 -11.77 20.26
N LYS A 405 -18.70 -12.13 20.69
CA LYS A 405 -18.29 -13.49 21.09
C LYS A 405 -17.31 -13.45 22.28
N PRO A 406 -17.75 -13.07 23.49
CA PRO A 406 -16.87 -12.90 24.66
C PRO A 406 -16.10 -14.18 25.02
N TRP A 407 -16.72 -15.36 24.86
CA TRP A 407 -16.05 -16.65 25.09
C TRP A 407 -14.91 -16.92 24.09
N LEU A 408 -15.05 -16.49 22.84
CA LEU A 408 -13.98 -16.66 21.84
C LEU A 408 -12.80 -15.74 22.18
N SER A 409 -13.09 -14.48 22.52
CA SER A 409 -12.06 -13.53 22.98
C SER A 409 -11.32 -14.04 24.21
N GLY A 410 -12.05 -14.50 25.24
CA GLY A 410 -11.45 -15.08 26.44
C GLY A 410 -10.64 -16.35 26.16
N SER A 411 -11.13 -17.23 25.27
CA SER A 411 -10.38 -18.44 24.87
C SER A 411 -9.10 -18.11 24.11
N LEU A 412 -9.13 -17.11 23.23
CA LEU A 412 -7.95 -16.67 22.48
C LEU A 412 -6.93 -16.01 23.40
N ALA A 413 -7.38 -15.17 24.35
CA ALA A 413 -6.52 -14.56 25.36
C ALA A 413 -5.90 -15.62 26.29
N LEU A 414 -6.66 -16.62 26.71
CA LEU A 414 -6.14 -17.76 27.47
C LEU A 414 -5.13 -18.56 26.64
N LEU A 415 -5.41 -18.82 25.37
CA LEU A 415 -4.48 -19.52 24.48
C LEU A 415 -3.18 -18.73 24.31
N GLN A 416 -3.28 -17.41 24.08
CA GLN A 416 -2.14 -16.50 24.00
C GLN A 416 -1.32 -16.55 25.30
N TYR A 417 -1.96 -16.42 26.45
CA TYR A 417 -1.31 -16.50 27.75
C TYR A 417 -0.62 -17.85 27.96
N GLN A 418 -1.27 -18.97 27.61
CA GLN A 418 -0.71 -20.31 27.70
C GLN A 418 0.45 -20.54 26.72
N LEU A 419 0.42 -19.93 25.54
CA LEU A 419 1.52 -20.02 24.58
C LEU A 419 2.75 -19.24 25.05
N ILE A 420 2.55 -18.12 25.74
CA ILE A 420 3.64 -17.25 26.25
C ILE A 420 4.19 -17.77 27.58
N HIS A 421 3.32 -18.04 28.57
CA HIS A 421 3.70 -18.39 29.95
C HIS A 421 3.61 -19.89 30.26
N GLY A 422 3.14 -20.71 29.30
CA GLY A 422 2.97 -22.13 29.52
C GLY A 422 4.29 -22.89 29.68
N PRO A 423 4.23 -24.14 30.18
CA PRO A 423 5.41 -24.94 30.52
C PRO A 423 6.29 -25.30 29.32
N LEU A 424 5.77 -25.15 28.09
CA LEU A 424 6.49 -25.38 26.85
C LEU A 424 7.14 -24.11 26.27
N GLY A 425 6.81 -22.92 26.78
CA GLY A 425 7.40 -21.64 26.37
C GLY A 425 7.42 -21.39 24.86
N LEU A 426 6.45 -21.94 24.10
CA LEU A 426 6.51 -21.99 22.63
C LEU A 426 6.52 -20.60 21.99
N ALA A 427 5.83 -19.64 22.60
CA ALA A 427 5.72 -18.25 22.16
C ALA A 427 6.32 -17.26 23.17
N ALA A 428 7.15 -17.74 24.10
CA ALA A 428 7.98 -16.85 24.90
C ALA A 428 9.00 -16.13 23.99
N THR A 429 9.68 -15.11 24.52
CA THR A 429 10.77 -14.40 23.83
C THR A 429 11.84 -15.39 23.36
N ASP A 430 12.17 -15.40 22.07
CA ASP A 430 13.04 -16.40 21.42
C ASP A 430 12.50 -17.85 21.42
N GLY A 431 11.20 -18.04 21.67
CA GLY A 431 10.51 -19.32 21.54
C GLY A 431 10.39 -19.78 20.09
N ILE A 432 10.07 -21.06 19.87
CA ILE A 432 10.00 -21.65 18.51
C ILE A 432 8.98 -20.93 17.62
N LEU A 433 7.82 -20.57 18.19
CA LEU A 433 6.78 -19.85 17.47
C LEU A 433 7.20 -18.40 17.20
N ASP A 434 7.82 -17.75 18.18
CA ASP A 434 8.33 -16.38 18.08
C ASP A 434 9.40 -16.28 16.97
N GLN A 435 10.36 -17.20 16.97
CA GLN A 435 11.43 -17.24 15.96
C GLN A 435 10.91 -17.63 14.57
N TYR A 436 9.89 -18.49 14.49
CA TYR A 436 9.24 -18.81 13.22
C TYR A 436 8.48 -17.61 12.66
N MET A 437 7.68 -16.93 13.50
CA MET A 437 6.96 -15.72 13.12
C MET A 437 7.94 -14.63 12.70
N HIS A 438 9.00 -14.41 13.46
CA HIS A 438 10.05 -13.44 13.16
C HIS A 438 10.71 -13.77 11.83
N HIS A 439 11.05 -15.03 11.58
CA HIS A 439 11.65 -15.43 10.31
C HIS A 439 10.70 -15.25 9.14
N SER A 440 9.47 -15.76 9.25
CA SER A 440 8.47 -15.64 8.19
C SER A 440 8.19 -14.17 7.88
N LEU A 441 8.03 -13.36 8.93
CA LEU A 441 7.83 -11.94 8.80
C LEU A 441 9.04 -11.26 8.18
N HIS A 442 10.26 -11.49 8.67
CA HIS A 442 11.47 -10.90 8.12
C HIS A 442 11.69 -11.29 6.65
N THR A 443 11.40 -12.54 6.26
CA THR A 443 11.46 -12.93 4.84
C THR A 443 10.43 -12.21 3.97
N HIS A 444 9.28 -11.83 4.53
CA HIS A 444 8.22 -11.15 3.79
C HIS A 444 8.24 -9.63 3.90
N LEU A 445 8.82 -9.07 4.97
CA LEU A 445 8.93 -7.65 5.28
C LEU A 445 10.29 -7.05 4.92
N GLN A 446 11.24 -7.85 4.44
CA GLN A 446 12.55 -7.36 4.05
C GLN A 446 12.43 -6.21 3.01
N PRO A 447 12.96 -5.01 3.32
CA PRO A 447 12.89 -3.85 2.43
C PRO A 447 13.47 -4.13 1.05
N SER A 448 14.48 -5.01 0.95
CA SER A 448 15.14 -5.39 -0.31
C SER A 448 14.22 -6.08 -1.31
N GLN A 449 13.13 -6.73 -0.86
CA GLN A 449 12.18 -7.41 -1.74
C GLN A 449 10.85 -6.65 -1.87
N LEU A 450 10.40 -6.02 -0.78
CA LEU A 450 9.16 -5.26 -0.78
C LEU A 450 9.31 -3.89 -1.44
N LEU A 451 10.37 -3.14 -1.14
CA LEU A 451 10.50 -1.76 -1.59
C LEU A 451 10.56 -1.65 -3.12
N PRO A 452 11.33 -2.45 -3.88
CA PRO A 452 11.28 -2.41 -5.33
C PRO A 452 9.92 -2.81 -5.89
N THR A 453 9.27 -3.80 -5.28
CA THR A 453 7.95 -4.30 -5.72
C THR A 453 6.86 -3.27 -5.48
N LEU A 454 6.84 -2.68 -4.29
CA LEU A 454 5.89 -1.63 -3.89
C LEU A 454 6.12 -0.37 -4.70
N LEU A 455 7.36 0.08 -4.90
CA LEU A 455 7.66 1.23 -5.76
C LEU A 455 7.26 0.95 -7.22
N ARG A 456 7.46 -0.27 -7.72
CA ARG A 456 7.03 -0.68 -9.06
C ARG A 456 5.50 -0.70 -9.21
N THR A 457 4.77 -1.07 -8.16
CA THR A 457 3.28 -1.00 -8.15
C THR A 457 2.76 0.41 -7.91
N LEU A 458 3.44 1.20 -7.07
CA LEU A 458 3.02 2.55 -6.70
C LEU A 458 3.30 3.54 -7.83
N ARG A 459 4.41 3.41 -8.56
CA ARG A 459 4.78 4.30 -9.66
C ARG A 459 3.66 4.49 -10.70
N PRO A 460 3.03 3.45 -11.28
CA PRO A 460 1.93 3.64 -12.22
C PRO A 460 0.66 4.21 -11.57
N THR A 461 0.47 4.04 -10.25
CA THR A 461 -0.66 4.64 -9.51
C THR A 461 -0.44 6.11 -9.19
N LEU A 462 0.80 6.49 -8.84
CA LEU A 462 1.19 7.87 -8.53
C LEU A 462 1.41 8.69 -9.80
N PHE A 463 1.95 8.09 -10.87
CA PHE A 463 2.26 8.77 -12.13
C PHE A 463 1.78 7.94 -13.34
N PRO A 464 0.47 7.97 -13.65
CA PRO A 464 -0.04 7.35 -14.86
C PRO A 464 0.71 7.91 -16.09
N ASN A 465 1.28 7.04 -16.92
CA ASN A 465 2.11 7.39 -18.09
C ASN A 465 3.41 8.19 -17.80
N SER A 466 3.96 8.15 -16.58
CA SER A 466 5.18 8.90 -16.20
C SER A 466 5.03 10.43 -16.29
N CYS A 467 3.83 10.92 -15.99
CA CYS A 467 3.52 12.33 -15.81
C CYS A 467 2.85 12.53 -14.45
N LEU A 468 2.98 13.73 -13.88
CA LEU A 468 2.16 14.13 -12.74
C LEU A 468 0.67 13.86 -13.05
N PRO A 469 -0.07 13.24 -12.11
CA PRO A 469 -1.48 12.97 -12.32
C PRO A 469 -2.23 14.30 -12.55
N PRO A 470 -3.26 14.33 -13.40
CA PRO A 470 -4.13 15.51 -13.52
C PRO A 470 -4.71 15.85 -12.14
N PRO A 471 -5.17 17.10 -11.92
CA PRO A 471 -5.78 17.50 -10.67
C PRO A 471 -6.82 16.43 -10.29
N ALA A 472 -6.69 15.92 -9.07
CA ALA A 472 -7.39 14.74 -8.63
C ALA A 472 -8.89 14.83 -8.96
N PRO A 473 -9.53 13.70 -9.32
CA PRO A 473 -10.96 13.71 -9.60
C PRO A 473 -11.72 14.35 -8.44
N PRO A 474 -12.82 15.08 -8.72
CA PRO A 474 -13.65 15.66 -7.69
C PRO A 474 -14.08 14.57 -6.69
N ALA A 475 -14.30 14.97 -5.44
CA ALA A 475 -14.74 14.06 -4.40
C ALA A 475 -15.93 13.22 -4.93
N PRO A 476 -15.91 11.89 -4.71
CA PRO A 476 -16.95 11.01 -5.23
C PRO A 476 -18.33 11.46 -4.73
N SER A 477 -19.35 11.28 -5.56
CA SER A 477 -20.72 11.60 -5.16
C SER A 477 -21.15 10.75 -3.95
N ALA A 478 -22.10 11.22 -3.13
CA ALA A 478 -22.54 10.48 -1.94
C ALA A 478 -23.02 9.05 -2.26
N GLY A 479 -23.65 8.85 -3.43
CA GLY A 479 -24.06 7.53 -3.91
C GLY A 479 -22.92 6.64 -4.39
N ASP A 480 -21.76 7.20 -4.72
CA ASP A 480 -20.55 6.43 -5.06
C ASP A 480 -19.74 6.10 -3.81
N ILE A 481 -19.74 6.97 -2.80
CA ILE A 481 -19.14 6.72 -1.48
C ILE A 481 -19.76 5.47 -0.83
N SER A 482 -21.10 5.34 -0.86
CA SER A 482 -21.78 4.16 -0.32
C SER A 482 -21.45 2.88 -1.10
N LYS A 483 -21.28 2.96 -2.42
CA LYS A 483 -20.83 1.82 -3.23
C LYS A 483 -19.40 1.42 -2.86
N ILE A 484 -18.48 2.38 -2.68
CA ILE A 484 -17.10 2.09 -2.27
C ILE A 484 -17.10 1.37 -0.92
N LYS A 485 -17.89 1.86 0.04
CA LYS A 485 -18.05 1.22 1.36
C LYS A 485 -18.57 -0.22 1.23
N ARG A 486 -19.62 -0.43 0.43
CA ARG A 486 -20.21 -1.76 0.17
C ARG A 486 -19.23 -2.71 -0.52
N THR A 487 -18.47 -2.22 -1.50
CA THR A 487 -17.42 -2.99 -2.18
C THR A 487 -16.31 -3.38 -1.21
N CYS A 488 -15.92 -2.48 -0.31
CA CYS A 488 -14.96 -2.77 0.76
C CYS A 488 -15.49 -3.87 1.69
N ALA A 489 -16.74 -3.78 2.15
CA ALA A 489 -17.38 -4.78 2.99
C ALA A 489 -17.41 -6.18 2.32
N LEU A 490 -17.82 -6.25 1.06
CA LEU A 490 -17.82 -7.50 0.27
C LEU A 490 -16.40 -8.07 0.11
N SER A 491 -15.41 -7.21 -0.08
CA SER A 491 -14.01 -7.61 -0.22
C SER A 491 -13.48 -8.22 1.07
N LEU A 492 -13.81 -7.63 2.22
CA LEU A 492 -13.48 -8.18 3.54
C LEU A 492 -14.17 -9.52 3.80
N LEU A 493 -15.46 -9.64 3.48
CA LEU A 493 -16.20 -10.90 3.63
C LEU A 493 -15.65 -12.03 2.75
N SER A 494 -14.98 -11.71 1.64
CA SER A 494 -14.35 -12.73 0.78
C SER A 494 -12.97 -13.18 1.26
N LEU A 495 -12.42 -12.64 2.35
CA LEU A 495 -11.17 -13.13 2.94
C LEU A 495 -11.34 -14.47 3.68
N LEU A 496 -12.50 -14.71 4.26
CA LEU A 496 -12.78 -15.93 5.05
C LEU A 496 -13.91 -16.74 4.41
N PRO A 497 -13.90 -18.08 4.54
CA PRO A 497 -14.98 -18.92 4.06
C PRO A 497 -16.34 -18.53 4.66
N THR A 498 -17.41 -18.64 3.88
CA THR A 498 -18.79 -18.30 4.30
C THR A 498 -19.24 -19.03 5.56
N ALA A 499 -18.72 -20.23 5.83
CA ALA A 499 -18.98 -20.98 7.05
C ALA A 499 -18.48 -20.25 8.32
N VAL A 500 -17.35 -19.53 8.22
CA VAL A 500 -16.79 -18.74 9.32
C VAL A 500 -17.70 -17.55 9.61
N TRP A 501 -18.11 -16.81 8.58
CA TRP A 501 -19.02 -15.67 8.72
C TRP A 501 -20.40 -16.08 9.22
N LYS A 502 -20.95 -17.19 8.72
CA LYS A 502 -22.21 -17.76 9.23
C LYS A 502 -22.12 -18.07 10.73
N ARG A 503 -21.00 -18.63 11.20
CA ARG A 503 -20.79 -18.92 12.62
C ARG A 503 -20.55 -17.65 13.45
N PHE A 504 -19.95 -16.64 12.84
CA PHE A 504 -19.60 -15.38 13.48
C PHE A 504 -20.82 -14.47 13.69
N PHE A 505 -21.51 -14.12 12.60
CA PHE A 505 -22.66 -13.20 12.60
C PHE A 505 -23.98 -13.89 12.95
N GLY A 506 -24.15 -15.19 12.69
CA GLY A 506 -25.32 -15.96 13.11
C GLY A 506 -26.57 -15.82 12.22
N GLY A 507 -26.49 -15.14 11.07
CA GLY A 507 -27.54 -15.06 10.04
C GLY A 507 -27.30 -15.99 8.84
N GLU A 508 -28.31 -16.26 8.01
CA GLU A 508 -28.17 -16.99 6.74
C GLU A 508 -28.01 -16.06 5.52
N ASP A 509 -28.44 -14.80 5.65
CA ASP A 509 -28.43 -13.83 4.57
C ASP A 509 -27.11 -13.08 4.49
N THR A 510 -26.54 -13.03 3.29
CA THR A 510 -25.28 -12.33 3.03
C THR A 510 -25.40 -10.82 3.14
N GLU A 511 -26.59 -10.27 2.89
CA GLU A 511 -26.85 -8.83 2.98
C GLU A 511 -26.79 -8.33 4.43
N ASP A 512 -27.26 -9.13 5.38
CA ASP A 512 -27.16 -8.80 6.82
C ASP A 512 -25.69 -8.73 7.25
N TRP A 513 -24.86 -9.67 6.78
CA TRP A 513 -23.43 -9.63 7.07
C TRP A 513 -22.74 -8.42 6.45
N VAL A 514 -23.16 -8.01 5.26
CA VAL A 514 -22.66 -6.80 4.60
C VAL A 514 -23.03 -5.56 5.40
N ALA A 515 -24.29 -5.42 5.82
CA ALA A 515 -24.75 -4.29 6.63
C ALA A 515 -24.00 -4.19 7.97
N GLU A 516 -23.74 -5.32 8.62
CA GLU A 516 -22.96 -5.40 9.86
C GLU A 516 -21.50 -4.95 9.65
N VAL A 517 -20.84 -5.43 8.59
CA VAL A 517 -19.47 -4.99 8.25
C VAL A 517 -19.42 -3.53 7.83
N GLU A 518 -20.44 -3.03 7.13
CA GLU A 518 -20.58 -1.61 6.84
C GLU A 518 -20.66 -0.79 8.13
N GLY A 519 -21.37 -1.25 9.16
CA GLY A 519 -21.39 -0.60 10.47
C GLY A 519 -20.01 -0.51 11.13
N GLU A 520 -19.20 -1.56 11.07
CA GLU A 520 -17.82 -1.52 11.59
C GLU A 520 -16.89 -0.62 10.77
N LEU A 521 -17.18 -0.43 9.47
CA LEU A 521 -16.43 0.46 8.60
C LEU A 521 -16.71 1.96 8.85
N ASP A 522 -17.77 2.30 9.61
CA ASP A 522 -18.11 3.69 9.95
C ASP A 522 -17.06 4.38 10.83
N VAL A 523 -16.24 3.60 11.55
CA VAL A 523 -15.07 4.11 12.30
C VAL A 523 -14.18 4.97 11.41
N TRP A 524 -14.01 4.54 10.15
CA TRP A 524 -13.17 5.22 9.15
C TRP A 524 -13.93 6.28 8.37
N GLY A 525 -15.22 6.52 8.64
CA GLY A 525 -16.06 7.42 7.85
C GLY A 525 -15.75 8.90 8.04
N ASP A 526 -15.21 9.29 9.19
CA ASP A 526 -15.03 10.68 9.58
C ASP A 526 -13.61 11.21 9.32
N GLY A 527 -13.49 12.16 8.40
CA GLY A 527 -12.22 12.76 8.03
C GLY A 527 -11.48 13.47 9.17
N TYR A 528 -12.19 14.13 10.10
CA TYR A 528 -11.57 14.84 11.22
C TYR A 528 -10.95 13.86 12.23
N LEU A 529 -11.64 12.75 12.51
CA LEU A 529 -11.14 11.71 13.41
C LEU A 529 -9.97 10.95 12.78
N ASN A 530 -10.08 10.64 11.49
CA ASN A 530 -9.01 10.00 10.73
C ASN A 530 -7.75 10.87 10.64
N LYS A 531 -7.87 12.21 10.66
CA LYS A 531 -6.72 13.12 10.72
C LYS A 531 -5.92 12.94 12.01
N HIS A 532 -6.55 12.69 13.15
CA HIS A 532 -5.83 12.42 14.40
C HIS A 532 -4.96 11.18 14.27
N LEU A 533 -5.51 10.10 13.71
CA LEU A 533 -4.74 8.88 13.46
C LEU A 533 -3.62 9.13 12.43
N GLY A 534 -3.91 9.86 11.35
CA GLY A 534 -2.94 10.17 10.30
C GLY A 534 -1.74 10.96 10.82
N TYR A 535 -1.97 11.99 11.63
CA TYR A 535 -0.90 12.76 12.26
C TYR A 535 -0.16 11.95 13.32
N ALA A 536 -0.85 11.16 14.15
CA ALA A 536 -0.20 10.27 15.12
C ALA A 536 0.74 9.25 14.45
N ILE A 537 0.31 8.63 13.34
CA ILE A 537 1.16 7.71 12.56
C ILE A 537 2.34 8.45 11.93
N LEU A 538 2.11 9.65 11.37
CA LEU A 538 3.18 10.46 10.79
C LEU A 538 4.24 10.80 11.85
N GLU A 539 3.82 11.29 13.01
CA GLU A 539 4.72 11.62 14.11
C GLU A 539 5.49 10.43 14.60
N LEU A 540 4.82 9.28 14.77
CA LEU A 540 5.48 8.04 15.16
C LEU A 540 6.59 7.68 14.16
N ILE A 541 6.29 7.73 12.86
CA ILE A 541 7.28 7.45 11.81
C ILE A 541 8.43 8.48 11.85
N VAL A 542 8.13 9.77 12.02
CA VAL A 542 9.13 10.83 12.10
C VAL A 542 10.03 10.64 13.32
N VAL A 543 9.50 10.38 14.50
CA VAL A 543 10.26 10.16 15.74
C VAL A 543 11.13 8.90 15.64
N ARG A 544 10.64 7.84 14.99
CA ARG A 544 11.44 6.61 14.78
C ARG A 544 12.57 6.82 13.79
N LEU A 545 12.36 7.59 12.73
CA LEU A 545 13.40 7.88 11.73
C LEU A 545 14.40 8.94 12.22
N LEU A 546 13.90 9.94 12.96
CA LEU A 546 14.62 11.13 13.41
C LEU A 546 14.42 11.30 14.93
N PRO A 547 15.01 10.42 15.76
CA PRO A 547 14.87 10.48 17.21
C PRO A 547 15.38 11.80 17.82
N GLU A 548 16.24 12.53 17.11
CA GLU A 548 16.75 13.83 17.54
C GLU A 548 15.63 14.87 17.74
N LEU A 549 14.51 14.73 17.01
CA LEU A 549 13.36 15.62 17.09
C LEU A 549 12.50 15.41 18.34
N SER A 550 12.63 14.28 19.04
CA SER A 550 11.91 14.09 20.32
C SER A 550 12.64 14.73 21.49
N GLU A 551 13.96 14.89 21.41
CA GLU A 551 14.80 15.39 22.49
C GLU A 551 15.09 16.90 22.39
N ARG A 552 15.19 17.44 21.18
CA ARG A 552 15.68 18.81 20.93
C ARG A 552 14.72 19.61 20.06
N ARG A 553 14.73 20.93 20.24
CA ARG A 553 13.95 21.84 19.39
C ARG A 553 14.59 21.95 18.00
N VAL A 554 13.76 22.19 16.98
CA VAL A 554 14.21 22.36 15.58
C VAL A 554 15.29 23.43 15.46
N GLU A 555 15.15 24.55 16.19
CA GLU A 555 16.11 25.66 16.15
C GLU A 555 17.44 25.29 16.81
N GLU A 556 17.43 24.52 17.89
CA GLU A 556 18.65 24.05 18.58
C GLU A 556 19.44 23.09 17.69
N LEU A 557 18.76 22.13 17.05
CA LEU A 557 19.37 21.20 16.09
C LEU A 557 20.01 21.95 14.91
N ARG A 558 19.34 23.00 14.43
CA ARG A 558 19.84 23.83 13.34
C ARG A 558 21.10 24.59 13.75
N GLN A 559 21.09 25.23 14.91
CA GLN A 559 22.23 26.00 15.41
C GLN A 559 23.46 25.12 15.67
N GLU A 560 23.25 23.94 16.26
CA GLU A 560 24.32 22.95 16.49
C GLU A 560 24.97 22.51 15.18
N ARG A 561 24.17 22.21 14.15
CA ARG A 561 24.69 21.75 12.85
C ARG A 561 25.38 22.85 12.04
N LEU A 562 24.98 24.11 12.23
CA LEU A 562 25.60 25.27 11.60
C LEU A 562 26.82 25.81 12.37
N GLY A 563 27.19 25.18 13.49
CA GLY A 563 28.34 25.61 14.29
C GLY A 563 28.18 27.03 14.86
N SER A 564 26.92 27.50 15.00
CA SER A 564 26.64 28.78 15.65
C SER A 564 26.84 28.58 17.15
N GLU A 565 27.89 29.17 17.73
CA GLU A 565 28.20 29.04 19.16
C GLU A 565 26.98 29.36 20.05
N ILE A 566 26.78 28.53 21.08
CA ILE A 566 25.82 28.71 22.18
C ILE A 566 26.24 29.87 23.07
#